data_AF-A0A927GNR6-F1
#
_entry.id   AF-A0A927GNR6-F1
#
_cell.length_a   1.000
_cell.length_b   1.000
_cell.length_c   1.000
_cell.angle_alpha   90.00
_cell.angle_beta   90.00
_cell.angle_gamma   90.00
#
_symmetry.space_group_name_H-M   'P 1'
#
loop_
_entity.id
_entity.type
_entity.pdbx_description
1 polymer ?
#
loop_
_entity_poly.entity_id
_entity_poly.type
_entity_poly.pdbx_seq_one_letter_code
_entity_poly.pdbx_strand_id
1 'polypeptide(L)'
;MPRVTRQHTVAHHLVQGGLIDLKLTEAAQKKDRPSLYREDGFSVRSYHAPDGTLLTVAGAYGPDWVMTRAEIRHRLQQPYIRYTVTDDAPGLADHEQLVRWATGEELQARKRAAAARQAPLVARLRRQQSEQDAEDAGQSALF
;
A
#
# COMPACT_ATOMS: atom_id res chain seq x y z
N MET A 1 19.66 -10.85 -9.19
CA MET A 1 18.46 -11.72 -9.23
C MET A 1 17.31 -11.04 -8.50
N PRO A 2 16.08 -11.04 -9.07
CA PRO A 2 14.90 -10.52 -8.38
C PRO A 2 14.69 -11.29 -7.07
N ARG A 3 14.49 -10.56 -5.96
CA ARG A 3 14.21 -11.20 -4.67
C ARG A 3 12.84 -11.85 -4.73
N VAL A 4 12.76 -13.09 -4.24
CA VAL A 4 11.49 -13.80 -4.11
C VAL A 4 10.61 -13.05 -3.12
N THR A 5 9.41 -12.67 -3.55
CA THR A 5 8.35 -12.21 -2.64
C THR A 5 7.81 -13.45 -1.94
N ARG A 6 7.84 -13.48 -0.61
CA ARG A 6 7.31 -14.60 0.17
C ARG A 6 5.92 -14.25 0.67
N GLN A 7 4.96 -15.17 0.50
CA GLN A 7 3.57 -14.99 0.90
C GLN A 7 3.42 -14.51 2.35
N HIS A 8 4.10 -15.16 3.31
CA HIS A 8 3.99 -14.82 4.73
C HIS A 8 4.51 -13.40 5.03
N THR A 9 5.50 -12.92 4.29
CA THR A 9 6.04 -11.56 4.49
C THR A 9 5.05 -10.51 3.98
N VAL A 10 4.35 -10.79 2.88
CA VAL A 10 3.29 -9.91 2.36
C VAL A 10 2.09 -9.92 3.31
N ALA A 11 1.63 -11.10 3.71
CA ALA A 11 0.53 -11.26 4.66
C ALA A 11 0.80 -10.50 5.97
N HIS A 12 1.96 -10.75 6.59
CA HIS A 12 2.37 -10.05 7.80
C HIS A 12 2.46 -8.53 7.61
N HIS A 13 2.90 -8.07 6.44
CA HIS A 13 2.95 -6.64 6.13
C HIS A 13 1.57 -6.00 5.99
N LEU A 14 0.60 -6.72 5.44
CA LEU A 14 -0.79 -6.27 5.34
C LEU A 14 -1.44 -6.23 6.72
N VAL A 15 -1.27 -7.29 7.51
CA VAL A 15 -1.73 -7.41 8.91
C VAL A 15 -1.18 -6.28 9.77
N GLN A 16 0.15 -6.18 9.91
CA GLN A 16 0.80 -5.14 10.72
C GLN A 16 0.70 -3.75 10.09
N GLY A 17 0.30 -3.70 8.82
CA GLY A 17 0.23 -2.48 8.05
C GLY A 17 -0.99 -1.63 8.31
N GLY A 18 -1.89 -2.06 9.20
CA GLY A 18 -3.12 -1.34 9.51
C GLY A 18 -4.33 -1.84 8.74
N LEU A 19 -4.25 -2.94 7.97
CA LEU A 19 -5.49 -3.58 7.50
C LEU A 19 -6.31 -4.15 8.67
N ILE A 20 -5.67 -4.52 9.78
CA ILE A 20 -6.36 -4.84 11.03
C ILE A 20 -7.18 -3.64 11.54
N ASP A 21 -6.67 -2.40 11.39
CA ASP A 21 -7.39 -1.20 11.84
C ASP A 21 -8.69 -0.98 11.03
N LEU A 22 -8.71 -1.50 9.79
CA LEU A 22 -9.89 -1.56 8.92
C LEU A 22 -10.77 -2.79 9.17
N LYS A 23 -10.49 -3.60 10.21
CA LYS A 23 -11.13 -4.88 10.52
C LYS A 23 -11.03 -5.93 9.41
N LEU A 24 -10.09 -5.76 8.47
CA LEU A 24 -9.86 -6.71 7.39
C LEU A 24 -9.02 -7.87 7.91
N THR A 25 -9.52 -9.08 7.75
CA THR A 25 -8.87 -10.31 8.22
C THR A 25 -8.19 -11.06 7.08
N GLU A 26 -7.19 -11.87 7.43
CA GLU A 26 -6.60 -12.81 6.48
C GLU A 26 -7.38 -14.13 6.51
N ALA A 27 -7.86 -14.60 5.36
CA ALA A 27 -8.43 -15.94 5.22
C ALA A 27 -7.62 -16.80 4.25
N ALA A 28 -7.71 -18.12 4.44
CA ALA A 28 -7.21 -19.07 3.45
C ALA A 28 -7.87 -18.80 2.09
N GLN A 29 -7.05 -18.75 1.04
CA GLN A 29 -7.56 -18.54 -0.30
C GLN A 29 -8.49 -19.69 -0.70
N LYS A 30 -9.69 -19.35 -1.14
CA LYS A 30 -10.66 -20.28 -1.72
C LYS A 30 -10.97 -19.85 -3.15
N LYS A 31 -11.01 -20.81 -4.05
CA LYS A 31 -11.31 -20.58 -5.46
C LYS A 31 -12.71 -19.93 -5.60
N ASP A 32 -12.79 -18.82 -6.34
CA ASP A 32 -14.01 -18.17 -6.86
C ASP A 32 -14.97 -17.52 -5.84
N ARG A 33 -14.49 -16.74 -4.86
CA ARG A 33 -15.34 -16.25 -3.75
C ARG A 33 -15.18 -14.77 -3.35
N PRO A 34 -15.26 -13.77 -4.23
CA PRO A 34 -15.37 -12.39 -3.77
C PRO A 34 -16.65 -12.20 -2.92
N SER A 35 -17.83 -12.62 -3.38
CA SER A 35 -19.12 -12.36 -2.70
C SER A 35 -19.55 -13.38 -1.64
N LEU A 36 -18.80 -14.47 -1.45
CA LEU A 36 -19.23 -15.58 -0.59
C LEU A 36 -18.78 -15.44 0.87
N TYR A 37 -17.96 -14.43 1.17
CA TYR A 37 -17.59 -14.06 2.53
C TYR A 37 -18.54 -12.98 3.03
N ARG A 38 -19.00 -13.12 4.28
CA ARG A 38 -19.89 -12.15 4.93
C ARG A 38 -19.18 -10.85 5.31
N GLU A 39 -17.86 -10.90 5.42
CA GLU A 39 -17.00 -9.80 5.85
C GLU A 39 -15.90 -9.60 4.82
N ASP A 40 -15.45 -8.35 4.72
CA ASP A 40 -14.34 -7.97 3.87
C ASP A 40 -13.00 -8.42 4.44
N GLY A 41 -12.09 -8.78 3.53
CA GLY A 41 -10.76 -9.20 3.94
C GLY A 41 -9.88 -9.57 2.76
N PHE A 42 -8.75 -10.21 3.07
CA PHE A 42 -7.73 -10.52 2.08
C PHE A 42 -7.16 -11.91 2.22
N SER A 43 -6.57 -12.40 1.14
CA SER A 43 -5.79 -13.63 1.13
C SER A 43 -4.48 -13.39 0.41
N VAL A 44 -3.42 -14.09 0.83
CA VAL A 44 -2.14 -14.07 0.14
C VAL A 44 -1.77 -15.48 -0.25
N ARG A 45 -1.42 -15.68 -1.51
CA ARG A 45 -1.03 -16.97 -2.04
C ARG A 45 0.18 -16.86 -2.94
N SER A 46 0.93 -17.94 -3.04
CA SER A 46 1.95 -18.08 -4.06
C SER A 46 1.34 -18.69 -5.33
N TYR A 47 1.73 -18.18 -6.48
CA TYR A 47 1.27 -18.60 -7.80
C TYR A 47 2.49 -18.93 -8.66
N HIS A 48 2.45 -20.03 -9.40
CA HIS A 48 3.47 -20.32 -10.40
C HIS A 48 2.99 -19.78 -11.75
N ALA A 49 3.73 -18.84 -12.31
CA ALA A 49 3.50 -18.39 -13.67
C ALA A 49 3.83 -19.49 -14.69
N PRO A 50 3.36 -19.39 -15.96
CA PRO A 50 3.60 -20.39 -16.99
C PRO A 50 5.07 -20.69 -17.27
N ASP A 51 5.95 -19.74 -16.98
CA ASP A 51 7.42 -19.85 -17.09
C ASP A 51 8.08 -20.55 -15.88
N GLY A 52 7.30 -20.99 -14.89
CA GLY A 52 7.76 -21.60 -13.65
C GLY A 52 8.16 -20.60 -12.56
N THR A 53 8.03 -19.28 -12.81
CA THR A 53 8.38 -18.26 -11.82
C THR A 53 7.38 -18.27 -10.66
N LEU A 54 7.89 -18.36 -9.42
CA LEU A 54 7.08 -18.22 -8.22
C LEU A 54 6.77 -16.73 -7.95
N LEU A 55 5.49 -16.41 -8.03
CA LEU A 55 4.92 -15.09 -7.83
C LEU A 55 4.05 -15.07 -6.57
N THR A 56 3.86 -13.90 -5.96
CA THR A 56 2.94 -13.74 -4.81
C THR A 56 1.75 -12.92 -5.25
N VAL A 57 0.54 -13.39 -4.96
CA VAL A 57 -0.72 -12.73 -5.31
C VAL A 57 -1.45 -12.37 -4.02
N ALA A 58 -1.99 -11.17 -3.96
CA ALA A 58 -2.92 -10.74 -2.92
C ALA A 58 -4.33 -10.65 -3.52
N GLY A 59 -5.29 -11.34 -2.92
CA GLY A 59 -6.69 -11.31 -3.33
C GLY A 59 -7.55 -10.63 -2.29
N ALA A 60 -8.53 -9.84 -2.72
CA ALA A 60 -9.58 -9.29 -1.87
C ALA A 60 -10.82 -10.20 -1.90
N TYR A 61 -11.52 -10.30 -0.77
CA TYR A 61 -12.82 -10.95 -0.68
C TYR A 61 -13.78 -10.10 0.14
N GLY A 62 -15.06 -10.47 0.09
CA GLY A 62 -16.16 -9.82 0.78
C GLY A 62 -17.10 -9.05 -0.18
N PRO A 63 -18.21 -8.53 0.36
CA PRO A 63 -19.16 -7.74 -0.41
C PRO A 63 -18.52 -6.49 -1.04
N ASP A 64 -17.52 -5.88 -0.39
CA ASP A 64 -16.78 -4.72 -0.88
C ASP A 64 -15.31 -5.05 -1.19
N TRP A 65 -15.12 -6.17 -1.91
CA TRP A 65 -13.80 -6.61 -2.35
C TRP A 65 -13.10 -5.57 -3.24
N VAL A 66 -13.85 -4.68 -3.92
CA VAL A 66 -13.27 -3.61 -4.76
C VAL A 66 -12.56 -2.59 -3.89
N MET A 67 -13.22 -2.08 -2.84
CA MET A 67 -12.59 -1.16 -1.88
C MET A 67 -11.43 -1.86 -1.16
N THR A 68 -11.63 -3.11 -0.75
CA THR A 68 -10.59 -3.90 -0.09
C THR A 68 -9.34 -4.09 -0.96
N ARG A 69 -9.51 -4.35 -2.26
CA ARG A 69 -8.40 -4.43 -3.23
C ARG A 69 -7.66 -3.10 -3.34
N ALA A 70 -8.37 -1.98 -3.35
CA ALA A 70 -7.78 -0.65 -3.37
C ALA A 70 -6.98 -0.37 -2.09
N GLU A 71 -7.46 -0.77 -0.91
CA GLU A 71 -6.76 -0.64 0.36
C GLU A 71 -5.48 -1.49 0.42
N ILE A 72 -5.56 -2.74 -0.01
CA ILE A 72 -4.38 -3.62 -0.15
C ILE A 72 -3.33 -2.96 -1.06
N ARG A 73 -3.75 -2.43 -2.22
CA ARG A 73 -2.84 -1.72 -3.14
C ARG A 73 -2.23 -0.50 -2.47
N HIS A 74 -3.07 0.35 -1.91
CA HIS A 74 -2.66 1.59 -1.25
C HIS A 74 -1.59 1.29 -0.19
N ARG A 75 -1.80 0.24 0.60
CA ARG A 75 -0.86 -0.16 1.64
C ARG A 75 0.47 -0.66 1.08
N LEU A 76 0.43 -1.56 0.11
CA LEU A 76 1.64 -2.13 -0.48
C LEU A 76 2.45 -1.12 -1.32
N GLN A 77 1.80 -0.08 -1.83
CA GLN A 77 2.43 0.96 -2.65
C GLN A 77 2.82 2.23 -1.87
N GLN A 78 2.78 2.20 -0.53
CA GLN A 78 3.30 3.30 0.29
C GLN A 78 4.78 3.61 -0.03
N PRO A 79 5.25 4.87 0.12
CA PRO A 79 6.55 5.32 -0.41
C PRO A 79 7.79 4.56 0.11
N TYR A 80 7.68 3.97 1.30
CA TYR A 80 8.78 3.27 1.96
C TYR A 80 8.63 1.75 1.94
N ILE A 81 7.52 1.26 1.39
CA ILE A 81 7.23 -0.17 1.32
C ILE A 81 7.85 -0.73 0.05
N ARG A 82 8.63 -1.80 0.23
CA ARG A 82 9.48 -2.38 -0.82
C ARG A 82 8.72 -3.26 -1.82
N TYR A 83 7.40 -3.20 -1.81
CA TYR A 83 6.54 -3.97 -2.71
C TYR A 83 5.93 -3.07 -3.78
N THR A 84 5.61 -3.67 -4.91
CA THR A 84 4.75 -3.05 -5.92
C THR A 84 3.67 -4.03 -6.31
N VAL A 85 2.57 -3.45 -6.75
CA VAL A 85 1.37 -4.16 -7.14
C VAL A 85 1.15 -3.92 -8.62
N THR A 86 0.91 -4.99 -9.36
CA THR A 86 0.60 -4.95 -10.80
C THR A 86 -0.68 -5.74 -11.05
N ASP A 87 -1.52 -5.21 -11.94
CA ASP A 87 -2.76 -5.88 -12.35
C ASP A 87 -2.56 -6.83 -13.52
N ASP A 88 -1.43 -6.69 -14.21
CA ASP A 88 -1.12 -7.43 -15.42
C ASP A 88 -0.30 -8.67 -15.06
N ALA A 89 -0.99 -9.78 -14.80
CA ALA A 89 -0.39 -11.11 -14.93
C ALA A 89 -1.43 -12.10 -15.46
N PRO A 90 -1.04 -13.01 -16.38
CA PRO A 90 -1.95 -14.01 -16.90
C PRO A 90 -2.46 -14.91 -15.78
N GLY A 91 -3.77 -15.16 -15.76
CA GLY A 91 -4.41 -16.04 -14.78
C GLY A 91 -4.73 -15.42 -13.41
N LEU A 92 -4.64 -14.09 -13.29
CA LEU A 92 -5.22 -13.37 -12.15
C LEU A 92 -6.72 -13.18 -12.32
N ALA A 93 -7.48 -13.39 -11.25
CA ALA A 93 -8.87 -12.99 -11.19
C ALA A 93 -9.02 -11.47 -10.92
N ASP A 94 -10.18 -10.89 -11.20
CA ASP A 94 -10.44 -9.44 -11.06
C ASP A 94 -10.22 -8.89 -9.63
N HIS A 95 -10.39 -9.75 -8.63
CA HIS A 95 -10.20 -9.44 -7.21
C HIS A 95 -8.77 -9.69 -6.73
N GLU A 96 -7.89 -10.16 -7.61
CA GLU A 96 -6.50 -10.47 -7.34
C GLU A 96 -5.56 -9.42 -7.94
N GLN A 97 -4.39 -9.30 -7.33
CA GLN A 97 -3.31 -8.44 -7.82
C GLN A 97 -1.95 -9.04 -7.51
N LEU A 98 -1.02 -8.95 -8.46
CA LEU A 98 0.32 -9.48 -8.32
C LEU A 98 1.14 -8.56 -7.42
N VAL A 99 1.85 -9.14 -6.45
CA VAL A 99 2.75 -8.46 -5.54
C VAL A 99 4.19 -8.89 -5.82
N ARG A 100 5.03 -7.94 -6.23
CA ARG A 100 6.47 -8.16 -6.44
C ARG A 100 7.31 -7.17 -5.65
N TRP A 101 8.61 -7.42 -5.55
CA TRP A 101 9.54 -6.42 -5.06
C TRP A 101 9.57 -5.21 -6.01
N ALA A 102 9.51 -4.02 -5.42
CA ALA A 102 9.71 -2.77 -6.12
C ALA A 102 11.18 -2.58 -6.47
N THR A 103 11.45 -2.05 -7.65
CA THR A 103 12.77 -1.59 -8.05
C THR A 103 13.15 -0.31 -7.29
N GLY A 104 14.45 0.02 -7.26
CA GLY A 104 14.92 1.27 -6.66
C GLY A 104 14.27 2.49 -7.31
N GLU A 105 14.11 2.49 -8.63
CA GLU A 105 13.48 3.57 -9.39
C GLU A 105 12.01 3.75 -9.03
N GLU A 106 11.25 2.66 -8.92
CA GLU A 106 9.84 2.70 -8.49
C GLU A 106 9.70 3.30 -7.09
N LEU A 107 10.58 2.91 -6.16
CA LEU A 107 10.58 3.48 -4.81
C LEU A 107 10.90 4.97 -4.82
N GLN A 108 11.90 5.39 -5.61
CA GLN A 108 12.24 6.81 -5.72
C GLN A 108 11.15 7.62 -6.41
N ALA A 109 10.49 7.06 -7.43
CA ALA A 109 9.35 7.69 -8.08
C ALA A 109 8.20 7.93 -7.10
N ARG A 110 7.88 6.94 -6.26
CA ARG A 110 6.83 7.09 -5.22
C ARG A 110 7.18 8.10 -4.15
N LYS A 111 8.44 8.13 -3.68
CA LYS A 111 8.90 9.14 -2.72
C LYS A 111 8.75 10.55 -3.30
N ARG A 112 9.16 10.74 -4.57
CA ARG A 112 8.98 12.01 -5.28
C ARG A 112 7.50 12.39 -5.42
N ALA A 113 6.64 11.44 -5.81
CA ALA A 113 5.20 11.68 -5.92
C ALA A 113 4.54 12.00 -4.58
N ALA A 114 4.96 11.36 -3.49
CA ALA A 114 4.48 11.66 -2.14
C ALA A 114 4.94 13.04 -1.66
N ALA A 115 6.21 13.38 -1.87
CA ALA A 115 6.75 14.70 -1.54
C ALA A 115 6.05 15.81 -2.34
N ALA A 116 5.80 15.59 -3.63
CA ALA A 116 5.08 16.54 -4.48
C ALA A 116 3.65 16.81 -3.98
N ARG A 117 2.94 15.79 -3.51
CA ARG A 117 1.60 15.94 -2.89
C ARG A 117 1.65 16.72 -1.57
N GLN A 118 2.72 16.58 -0.80
CA GLN A 118 2.88 17.24 0.50
C GLN A 118 3.45 18.66 0.40
N ALA A 119 4.14 19.00 -0.70
CA ALA A 119 4.82 20.28 -0.86
C ALA A 119 3.94 21.53 -0.60
N PRO A 120 2.67 21.60 -1.07
CA PRO A 120 1.82 22.76 -0.79
C PRO A 120 1.51 22.92 0.70
N LEU A 121 1.29 21.81 1.40
CA LEU A 121 0.99 21.81 2.83
C LEU A 121 2.22 22.21 3.64
N VAL A 122 3.39 21.67 3.29
CA VAL A 122 4.66 22.04 3.94
C VAL A 122 4.99 23.52 3.71
N ALA A 123 4.77 24.04 2.51
CA ALA A 123 4.96 25.46 2.22
C ALA A 123 4.05 26.35 3.07
N ARG A 124 2.78 25.96 3.24
CA ARG A 124 1.83 26.68 4.10
C ARG A 124 2.25 26.66 5.57
N LEU A 125 2.65 25.51 6.09
CA LEU A 125 3.11 25.37 7.48
C LEU A 125 4.35 26.21 7.75
N ARG A 126 5.32 26.21 6.84
CA ARG A 126 6.53 27.05 6.96
C ARG A 126 6.20 28.54 6.97
N ARG A 127 5.25 28.97 6.14
CA ARG A 127 4.81 30.37 6.11
C ARG A 127 4.17 30.78 7.44
N GLN A 128 3.28 29.95 7.97
CA GLN A 128 2.66 30.20 9.28
C GLN A 128 3.70 30.27 10.39
N GLN A 129 4.70 29.38 10.37
CA GLN A 129 5.77 29.40 11.36
C GLN A 129 6.63 30.67 11.25
N SER A 130 6.98 31.12 10.04
CA SER A 130 7.71 32.38 9.87
C SER A 130 6.92 33.62 10.27
N GLU A 131 5.60 33.59 10.10
CA GLU A 131 4.71 34.68 10.55
C GLU A 131 4.64 34.72 12.08
N GLN A 132 4.56 33.57 12.75
CA GLN A 132 4.62 33.46 14.21
C GLN A 132 5.97 33.89 14.79
N ASP A 133 7.09 33.41 14.21
CA ASP A 133 8.43 33.79 14.67
C ASP A 133 8.66 35.31 14.54
N ALA A 134 8.09 35.96 13.50
CA ALA A 134 8.17 37.40 13.31
C ALA A 134 7.30 38.19 14.30
N GLU A 135 6.11 37.67 14.65
CA GLU A 135 5.24 38.26 15.68
C GLU A 135 5.88 38.16 17.08
N ASP A 136 6.45 37.01 17.43
CA ASP A 136 7.15 36.79 18.70
C ASP A 136 8.42 37.64 18.82
N ALA A 137 9.19 37.77 17.74
CA ALA A 137 10.36 38.65 17.69
C ALA A 137 9.96 40.14 17.79
N GLY A 138 8.84 40.54 17.16
CA GLY A 138 8.31 41.89 17.23
C GLY A 138 7.78 42.27 18.62
N GLN A 139 7.13 41.34 19.33
CA GLN A 139 6.70 41.55 20.71
C GLN A 139 7.86 41.55 21.70
N SER A 140 8.89 40.73 21.49
CA SER A 140 10.09 40.69 22.33
C SER A 140 10.95 41.95 22.22
N ALA A 141 10.84 42.72 21.13
CA ALA A 141 11.55 43.99 20.93
C ALA A 141 10.83 45.21 21.56
N LEU A 142 9.62 45.04 22.08
CA LEU A 142 8.79 46.09 22.69
C LEU A 142 8.81 46.05 24.24
N PHE A 143 9.54 45.11 24.85
CA PHE A 143 9.74 44.99 26.30
C PHE A 143 11.17 45.32 26.71
#